data_AF-A0A2U2NCC8-F1
#
_entry.id   AF-A0A2U2NCC8-F1
#
_cell.length_a   1.000
_cell.length_b   1.000
_cell.length_c   1.000
_cell.angle_alpha   90.00
_cell.angle_beta   90.00
_cell.angle_gamma   90.00
#
_symmetry.space_group_name_H-M   'P 1'
#
loop_
_entity.id
_entity.type
_entity.pdbx_description
1 polymer ?
#
loop_
_entity_poly.entity_id
_entity_poly.type
_entity_poly.pdbx_seq_one_letter_code
_entity_poly.pdbx_strand_id
1 'polypeptide(L)'
;MLTVEYKTKTGEWIKAIDKEWATRRGVEHWLNHTWAGVGLTCRYEHVRVVGEESRRKPFTGIDPTGWVHVGDVFHCRWGYDTINNDFYEVVSVSPSGKTCTIRQINTLIDGDPNYPGGCYARPQLTGDDHFCGQPIPRKRIRVFQPTSGRASCSITMSPGMGSAMLMEPEDYVQGYMEDHCD
;
A
#
# COMPACT_ATOMS: atom_id res chain seq x y z
N MET A 1 16.04 -18.71 -4.44
CA MET A 1 14.57 -18.68 -4.61
C MET A 1 14.08 -20.10 -4.42
N LEU A 2 12.97 -20.27 -3.73
CA LEU A 2 12.36 -21.57 -3.45
C LEU A 2 11.36 -21.94 -4.54
N THR A 3 11.31 -23.22 -4.87
CA THR A 3 10.31 -23.82 -5.73
C THR A 3 9.65 -24.98 -4.99
N VAL A 4 8.43 -25.32 -5.38
CA VAL A 4 7.74 -26.51 -4.89
C VAL A 4 7.78 -27.55 -5.98
N GLU A 5 8.06 -28.81 -5.61
CA GLU A 5 8.01 -29.95 -6.50
C GLU A 5 7.06 -31.01 -5.95
N TYR A 6 6.36 -31.68 -6.85
CA TYR A 6 5.42 -32.74 -6.56
C TYR A 6 5.90 -34.06 -7.15
N LYS A 7 5.74 -35.14 -6.39
CA LYS A 7 5.96 -36.49 -6.89
C LYS A 7 4.67 -37.03 -7.48
N THR A 8 4.67 -37.38 -8.76
CA THR A 8 3.56 -38.07 -9.42
C THR A 8 3.44 -39.52 -8.92
N LYS A 9 2.29 -40.16 -9.16
CA LYS A 9 2.12 -41.60 -8.89
C LYS A 9 3.02 -42.50 -9.73
N THR A 10 3.54 -41.99 -10.84
CA THR A 10 4.54 -42.68 -11.68
C THR A 10 5.97 -42.51 -11.15
N GLY A 11 6.16 -41.75 -10.07
CA GLY A 11 7.43 -41.57 -9.38
C GLY A 11 8.27 -40.37 -9.85
N GLU A 12 7.81 -39.64 -10.86
CA GLU A 12 8.49 -38.48 -11.43
C GLU A 12 8.27 -37.23 -10.57
N TRP A 13 9.29 -36.37 -10.46
CA TRP A 13 9.19 -35.07 -9.80
C TRP A 13 8.89 -33.98 -10.82
N ILE A 14 7.80 -33.25 -10.61
CA ILE A 14 7.41 -32.12 -11.46
C ILE A 14 7.33 -30.82 -10.65
N LYS A 15 7.74 -29.71 -11.28
CA LYS A 15 7.69 -28.38 -10.66
C LYS A 15 6.24 -27.88 -10.57
N ALA A 16 5.88 -27.37 -9.40
CA ALA A 16 4.56 -26.86 -9.09
C ALA A 16 4.36 -25.43 -9.62
N ILE A 17 3.85 -25.30 -10.86
CA ILE A 17 3.58 -24.00 -11.51
C ILE A 17 4.88 -23.18 -11.69
N ASP A 18 4.90 -22.22 -12.62
CA ASP A 18 5.98 -21.23 -12.75
C ASP A 18 5.94 -20.18 -11.63
N LYS A 19 5.90 -20.65 -10.37
CA LYS A 19 5.98 -19.80 -9.19
C LYS A 19 7.26 -20.09 -8.43
N GLU A 20 7.87 -19.01 -7.98
CA GLU A 20 9.02 -19.02 -7.11
C GLU A 20 8.71 -18.20 -5.86
N TRP A 21 9.16 -18.69 -4.71
CA TRP A 21 8.95 -18.05 -3.43
C TRP A 21 10.27 -17.58 -2.83
N ALA A 22 10.24 -16.42 -2.18
CA ALA A 22 11.42 -15.92 -1.48
C ALA A 22 11.65 -16.66 -0.14
N THR A 23 10.60 -17.08 0.56
CA THR A 23 10.69 -17.57 1.95
C THR A 23 9.88 -18.86 2.16
N ARG A 24 10.33 -19.77 3.01
CA ARG A 24 9.64 -21.05 3.33
C ARG A 24 8.26 -20.81 3.92
N ARG A 25 8.11 -19.82 4.80
CA ARG A 25 6.81 -19.39 5.32
C ARG A 25 5.81 -19.02 4.20
N GLY A 26 6.30 -18.46 3.10
CA GLY A 26 5.48 -18.13 1.92
C GLY A 26 5.03 -19.37 1.16
N VAL A 27 5.92 -20.37 1.06
CA VAL A 27 5.61 -21.69 0.49
C VAL A 27 4.57 -22.41 1.36
N GLU A 28 4.76 -22.46 2.67
CA GLU A 28 3.85 -23.10 3.63
C GLU A 28 2.45 -22.47 3.59
N HIS A 29 2.36 -21.14 3.60
CA HIS A 29 1.08 -20.45 3.49
C HIS A 29 0.33 -20.83 2.20
N TRP A 30 1.07 -20.93 1.08
CA TRP A 30 0.49 -21.32 -0.21
C TRP A 30 0.07 -22.79 -0.24
N LEU A 31 0.90 -23.69 0.29
CA LEU A 31 0.58 -25.11 0.43
C LEU A 31 -0.68 -25.27 1.28
N ASN A 32 -0.79 -24.61 2.43
CA ASN A 32 -1.97 -24.69 3.28
C ASN A 32 -3.26 -24.27 2.56
N HIS A 33 -3.20 -23.27 1.66
CA HIS A 33 -4.37 -22.82 0.91
C HIS A 33 -4.66 -23.66 -0.34
N THR A 34 -3.63 -24.15 -1.03
CA THR A 34 -3.76 -24.80 -2.35
C THR A 34 -3.81 -26.32 -2.24
N TRP A 35 -2.97 -26.89 -1.37
CA TRP A 35 -2.88 -28.34 -1.14
C TRP A 35 -4.14 -28.89 -0.48
N ALA A 36 -4.70 -28.17 0.49
CA ALA A 36 -5.93 -28.57 1.17
C ALA A 36 -7.20 -28.26 0.36
N GLY A 37 -7.19 -27.22 -0.49
CA GLY A 37 -8.40 -26.72 -1.14
C GLY A 37 -8.73 -27.31 -2.51
N VAL A 38 -7.76 -27.87 -3.25
CA VAL A 38 -7.93 -28.18 -4.69
C VAL A 38 -7.72 -29.68 -5.02
N GLY A 39 -7.74 -30.55 -4.01
CA GLY A 39 -7.63 -32.00 -4.24
C GLY A 39 -6.30 -32.46 -4.82
N LEU A 40 -5.21 -31.70 -4.67
CA LEU A 40 -3.88 -32.10 -5.15
C LEU A 40 -3.37 -33.39 -4.49
N THR A 41 -3.90 -33.72 -3.30
CA THR A 41 -3.70 -35.00 -2.61
C THR A 41 -4.17 -36.21 -3.41
N CYS A 42 -5.08 -36.06 -4.39
CA CYS A 42 -5.54 -37.18 -5.22
C CYS A 42 -4.62 -37.47 -6.42
N ARG A 43 -3.76 -36.51 -6.80
CA ARG A 43 -2.87 -36.58 -7.98
C ARG A 43 -1.40 -36.81 -7.65
N TYR A 44 -0.95 -36.42 -6.47
CA TYR A 44 0.48 -36.41 -6.10
C TYR A 44 0.70 -37.03 -4.72
N GLU A 45 1.80 -37.75 -4.53
CA GLU A 45 2.07 -38.52 -3.31
C GLU A 45 2.94 -37.74 -2.30
N HIS A 46 3.90 -36.98 -2.80
CA HIS A 46 4.87 -36.26 -1.98
C HIS A 46 5.06 -34.84 -2.47
N VAL A 47 5.36 -33.94 -1.54
CA VAL A 47 5.73 -32.55 -1.81
C VAL A 47 7.10 -32.30 -1.21
N ARG A 48 7.96 -31.60 -1.95
CA ARG A 48 9.19 -31.05 -1.39
C ARG A 48 9.40 -29.62 -1.82
N VAL A 49 10.16 -28.90 -1.01
CA VAL A 49 10.59 -27.53 -1.30
C VAL A 49 12.06 -27.58 -1.67
N VAL A 50 12.41 -27.05 -2.83
CA VAL A 50 13.77 -27.04 -3.37
C VAL A 50 14.27 -25.60 -3.46
N GLY A 51 15.58 -25.41 -3.27
CA GLY A 51 16.26 -24.11 -3.38
C GLY A 51 16.52 -23.44 -2.03
N GLU A 52 17.01 -22.20 -2.11
CA GLU A 52 17.39 -21.39 -0.95
C GLU A 52 16.45 -20.21 -0.75
N GLU A 53 16.24 -19.86 0.53
CA GLU A 53 15.53 -18.63 0.90
C GLU A 53 16.28 -17.42 0.39
N SER A 54 15.54 -16.45 -0.11
CA SER A 54 16.05 -15.16 -0.53
C SER A 54 15.31 -14.05 0.20
N ARG A 55 15.93 -12.87 0.26
CA ARG A 55 15.26 -11.68 0.78
C ARG A 55 14.07 -11.36 -0.12
N ARG A 56 12.88 -11.28 0.48
CA ARG A 56 11.67 -10.83 -0.23
C ARG A 56 11.91 -9.43 -0.81
N LYS A 57 11.87 -9.32 -2.13
CA LYS A 57 11.96 -8.04 -2.81
C LYS A 57 10.65 -7.25 -2.62
N PRO A 58 10.71 -5.92 -2.48
CA PRO A 58 9.55 -5.06 -2.59
C PRO A 58 8.84 -5.29 -3.92
N PHE A 59 7.52 -5.11 -3.97
CA PHE A 59 6.74 -5.30 -5.21
C PHE A 59 7.25 -4.40 -6.34
N THR A 60 7.68 -3.19 -6.00
CA THR A 60 8.21 -2.19 -6.93
C THR A 60 9.73 -2.30 -7.11
N GLY A 61 10.40 -3.23 -6.42
CA GLY A 61 11.86 -3.37 -6.42
C GLY A 61 12.61 -2.31 -5.61
N ILE A 62 11.96 -1.24 -5.16
CA ILE A 62 12.57 -0.13 -4.41
C ILE A 62 12.34 -0.33 -2.90
N ASP A 63 13.40 -0.20 -2.09
CA ASP A 63 13.32 -0.29 -0.63
C ASP A 63 12.64 0.98 -0.07
N PRO A 64 11.50 0.86 0.63
CA PRO A 64 10.79 2.02 1.20
C PRO A 64 11.45 2.61 2.45
N THR A 65 12.49 1.98 2.98
CA THR A 65 13.13 2.41 4.23
C THR A 65 13.72 3.82 4.08
N GLY A 66 13.34 4.74 4.98
CA GLY A 66 13.83 6.13 4.98
C GLY A 66 13.09 7.10 4.06
N TRP A 67 12.05 6.65 3.36
CA TRP A 67 11.25 7.50 2.46
C TRP A 67 10.21 8.37 3.18
N VAL A 68 9.78 7.96 4.37
CA VAL A 68 8.70 8.60 5.11
C VAL A 68 9.18 8.86 6.54
N HIS A 69 8.90 10.05 7.04
CA HIS A 69 9.23 10.55 8.37
C HIS A 69 7.97 10.96 9.13
N VAL A 70 8.10 11.14 10.44
CA VAL A 70 7.02 11.69 11.27
C VAL A 70 6.83 13.16 10.91
N GLY A 71 5.57 13.58 10.75
CA GLY A 71 5.19 14.91 10.27
C GLY A 71 4.98 15.01 8.75
N ASP A 72 5.39 13.98 7.99
CA ASP A 72 5.09 13.94 6.55
C ASP A 72 3.57 13.82 6.31
N VAL A 73 3.07 14.49 5.29
CA VAL A 73 1.64 14.49 4.94
C VAL A 73 1.39 13.72 3.65
N PHE A 74 0.36 12.88 3.68
CA PHE A 74 -0.20 12.20 2.53
C PHE A 74 -1.50 12.86 2.09
N HIS A 75 -1.67 13.05 0.79
CA HIS A 75 -2.88 13.54 0.15
C HIS A 75 -3.64 12.38 -0.51
N CYS A 76 -4.93 12.28 -0.24
CA CYS A 76 -5.81 11.28 -0.80
C CYS A 76 -6.98 11.94 -1.51
N ARG A 77 -7.00 11.88 -2.84
CA ARG A 77 -8.16 12.29 -3.64
C ARG A 77 -9.07 11.09 -3.87
N TRP A 78 -10.35 11.24 -3.58
CA TRP A 78 -11.36 10.21 -3.78
C TRP A 78 -12.71 10.83 -4.16
N GLY A 79 -13.67 9.97 -4.51
CA GLY A 79 -14.98 10.37 -5.00
C GLY A 79 -15.22 9.84 -6.42
N TYR A 80 -16.49 9.57 -6.72
CA TYR A 80 -16.92 9.03 -8.01
C TYR A 80 -17.52 10.15 -8.86
N ASP A 81 -18.67 10.66 -8.44
CA ASP A 81 -19.32 11.84 -9.04
C ASP A 81 -18.85 13.15 -8.37
N THR A 82 -18.28 13.06 -7.16
CA THR A 82 -17.68 14.18 -6.43
C THR A 82 -16.16 14.07 -6.38
N ILE A 83 -15.50 15.17 -6.00
CA ILE A 83 -14.06 15.26 -5.79
C ILE A 83 -13.81 15.72 -4.35
N ASN A 84 -13.33 14.80 -3.52
CA ASN A 84 -12.95 15.04 -2.13
C ASN A 84 -11.44 14.87 -1.95
N ASN A 85 -10.86 15.70 -1.08
CA ASN A 85 -9.44 15.66 -0.73
C ASN A 85 -9.27 15.50 0.78
N ASP A 86 -8.74 14.35 1.19
CA ASP A 86 -8.33 14.12 2.56
C ASP A 86 -6.82 14.23 2.73
N PHE A 87 -6.39 14.73 3.88
CA PHE A 87 -4.99 14.84 4.25
C PHE A 87 -4.69 14.03 5.51
N TYR A 88 -3.52 13.38 5.52
CA TYR A 88 -3.12 12.50 6.61
C TYR A 88 -1.67 12.71 6.99
N GLU A 89 -1.42 13.07 8.24
CA GLU A 89 -0.06 13.22 8.76
C GLU A 89 0.45 11.90 9.35
N VAL A 90 1.74 11.63 9.13
CA VAL A 90 2.44 10.47 9.71
C VAL A 90 2.76 10.74 11.17
N VAL A 91 2.17 9.95 12.07
CA VAL A 91 2.39 10.06 13.52
C VAL A 91 3.44 9.07 14.03
N SER A 92 3.73 8.00 13.29
CA SER A 92 4.84 7.09 13.59
C SER A 92 5.24 6.25 12.38
N VAL A 93 6.51 5.84 12.35
CA VAL A 93 7.05 4.89 11.37
C VAL A 93 7.51 3.63 12.11
N SER A 94 7.18 2.45 11.56
CA SER A 94 7.63 1.18 12.13
C SER A 94 9.15 1.09 12.15
N PRO A 95 9.76 0.33 13.09
CA PRO A 95 11.22 0.14 13.11
C PRO A 95 11.79 -0.42 11.80
N SER A 96 10.98 -1.13 11.03
CA SER A 96 11.38 -1.69 9.73
C SER A 96 11.37 -0.69 8.58
N GLY A 97 10.82 0.51 8.76
CA GLY A 97 10.63 1.52 7.71
C GLY A 97 9.60 1.15 6.63
N LYS A 98 8.88 0.04 6.77
CA LYS A 98 7.98 -0.49 5.71
C LYS A 98 6.51 -0.11 5.90
N THR A 99 6.15 0.30 7.10
CA THR A 99 4.80 0.74 7.43
C THR A 99 4.83 1.97 8.31
N CYS A 100 3.79 2.80 8.23
CA CYS A 100 3.56 3.94 9.12
C CYS A 100 2.18 3.86 9.78
N THR A 101 1.99 4.67 10.81
CA THR A 101 0.68 5.05 11.34
C THR A 101 0.42 6.47 10.86
N ILE A 102 -0.74 6.69 10.28
CA ILE A 102 -1.18 8.02 9.83
C ILE A 102 -2.35 8.49 10.70
N ARG A 103 -2.64 9.78 10.69
CA ARG A 103 -3.83 10.34 11.32
C ARG A 103 -4.39 11.44 10.42
N GLN A 104 -5.70 11.45 10.24
CA GLN A 104 -6.36 12.47 9.42
C GLN A 104 -6.19 13.84 10.08
N ILE A 105 -5.83 14.83 9.27
CA ILE A 105 -5.77 16.24 9.65
C ILE A 105 -6.91 17.00 8.97
N ASN A 106 -7.29 18.12 9.57
CA ASN A 106 -8.34 18.98 9.05
C ASN A 106 -7.98 19.51 7.66
N THR A 107 -9.03 19.74 6.89
CA THR A 107 -8.98 20.42 5.60
C THR A 107 -9.44 21.86 5.79
N LEU A 108 -8.59 22.80 5.35
CA LEU A 108 -8.96 24.19 5.17
C LEU A 108 -9.61 24.34 3.79
N ILE A 109 -10.77 24.98 3.75
CA ILE A 109 -11.54 25.19 2.52
C ILE A 109 -11.49 26.67 2.14
N ASP A 110 -11.01 26.95 0.94
CA ASP A 110 -11.13 28.26 0.29
C ASP A 110 -12.27 28.21 -0.72
N GLY A 111 -13.27 29.08 -0.53
CA GLY A 111 -14.49 29.11 -1.36
C GLY A 111 -15.68 28.42 -0.70
N ASP A 112 -16.73 28.18 -1.47
CA ASP A 112 -17.95 27.51 -1.00
C ASP A 112 -18.04 26.12 -1.64
N PRO A 113 -18.01 25.03 -0.85
CA PRO A 113 -18.13 23.68 -1.38
C PRO A 113 -19.45 23.42 -2.14
N ASN A 114 -20.49 24.23 -1.91
CA ASN A 114 -21.77 24.11 -2.59
C ASN A 114 -21.88 24.99 -3.85
N TYR A 115 -20.80 25.68 -4.23
CA TYR A 115 -20.78 26.48 -5.46
C TYR A 115 -20.47 25.59 -6.68
N PRO A 116 -21.15 25.75 -7.83
CA PRO A 116 -20.90 24.93 -9.03
C PRO A 116 -19.47 25.02 -9.62
N GLY A 117 -18.66 25.98 -9.18
CA GLY A 117 -17.23 26.08 -9.52
C GLY A 117 -16.30 25.39 -8.52
N GLY A 118 -16.87 24.70 -7.52
CA GLY A 118 -16.16 23.99 -6.47
C GLY A 118 -15.52 24.91 -5.43
N CYS A 119 -14.69 24.30 -4.60
CA CYS A 119 -13.82 24.97 -3.64
C CYS A 119 -12.39 24.42 -3.74
N TYR A 120 -11.47 24.98 -2.95
CA TYR A 120 -10.10 24.49 -2.86
C TYR A 120 -9.78 24.03 -1.44
N ALA A 121 -9.32 22.79 -1.32
CA ALA A 121 -8.90 22.16 -0.09
C ALA A 121 -7.38 22.28 0.12
N ARG A 122 -6.97 22.56 1.36
CA ARG A 122 -5.56 22.59 1.80
C ARG A 122 -5.41 21.91 3.16
N PRO A 123 -4.27 21.26 3.45
CA PRO A 123 -4.06 20.65 4.76
C PRO A 123 -3.91 21.71 5.86
N GLN A 124 -4.58 21.51 7.01
CA GLN A 124 -4.28 22.27 8.22
C GLN A 124 -3.05 21.65 8.92
N LEU A 125 -1.88 22.27 8.76
CA LEU A 125 -0.61 21.75 9.31
C LEU A 125 -0.30 22.20 10.75
N THR A 126 -1.09 23.12 11.31
CA THR A 126 -0.80 23.74 12.61
C THR A 126 -2.08 23.95 13.42
N GLY A 127 -1.92 24.15 14.73
CA GLY A 127 -3.00 24.30 15.69
C GLY A 127 -3.22 23.01 16.49
N ASP A 128 -3.55 23.12 17.78
CA ASP A 128 -3.66 21.96 18.68
C ASP A 128 -4.79 20.99 18.27
N ASP A 129 -5.73 21.45 17.46
CA ASP A 129 -6.92 20.75 16.98
C ASP A 129 -6.81 20.28 15.52
N HIS A 130 -5.66 20.41 14.86
CA HIS A 130 -5.50 20.04 13.45
C HIS A 130 -5.77 18.56 13.19
N PHE A 131 -5.62 17.68 14.19
CA PHE A 131 -6.01 16.28 14.07
C PHE A 131 -7.51 16.07 14.29
N CYS A 132 -8.22 15.60 13.26
CA CYS A 132 -9.65 15.29 13.34
C CYS A 132 -9.99 13.80 13.33
N GLY A 133 -9.07 12.95 12.89
CA GLY A 133 -9.28 11.50 12.81
C GLY A 133 -8.69 10.71 13.99
N GLN A 134 -9.01 9.41 14.05
CA GLN A 134 -8.27 8.46 14.88
C GLN A 134 -7.01 7.97 14.16
N PRO A 135 -5.94 7.58 14.88
CA PRO A 135 -4.76 6.98 14.26
C PRO A 135 -5.10 5.71 13.48
N ILE A 136 -4.60 5.61 12.25
CA ILE A 136 -4.77 4.47 11.35
C ILE A 136 -3.43 3.74 11.21
N PRO A 137 -3.24 2.60 11.90
CA PRO A 137 -1.95 1.94 11.99
C PRO A 137 -1.64 1.06 10.77
N ARG A 138 -0.37 0.70 10.62
CA ARG A 138 0.15 -0.32 9.68
C ARG A 138 -0.16 -0.02 8.21
N LYS A 139 -0.22 1.25 7.83
CA LYS A 139 -0.28 1.65 6.42
C LYS A 139 1.02 1.26 5.74
N ARG A 140 0.93 0.49 4.66
CA ARG A 140 2.10 0.01 3.92
C ARG A 140 2.62 1.11 3.01
N ILE A 141 3.91 1.42 3.17
CA ILE A 141 4.65 2.36 2.34
C ILE A 141 5.01 1.67 1.02
N ARG A 142 4.72 2.31 -0.10
CA ARG A 142 5.05 1.85 -1.45
C ARG A 142 5.79 2.96 -2.16
N VAL A 143 7.02 2.67 -2.58
CA VAL A 143 7.81 3.59 -3.39
C VAL A 143 7.80 3.11 -4.82
N PHE A 144 7.57 4.01 -5.76
CA PHE A 144 7.60 3.72 -7.18
C PHE A 144 8.29 4.86 -7.92
N GLN A 145 8.92 4.55 -9.04
CA GLN A 145 9.50 5.55 -9.91
C GLN A 145 8.58 5.72 -11.12
N PRO A 146 7.75 6.78 -11.17
CA PRO A 146 7.00 7.10 -12.36
C PRO A 146 7.93 7.48 -13.51
N THR A 147 7.45 7.31 -14.74
CA THR A 147 8.19 7.65 -15.97
C THR A 147 8.58 9.14 -16.04
N SER A 148 7.89 9.99 -15.26
CA SER A 148 8.19 11.41 -15.08
C SER A 148 9.46 11.70 -14.25
N GLY A 149 10.14 10.67 -13.74
CA GLY A 149 11.52 10.72 -13.26
C GLY A 149 11.67 10.73 -11.73
N ARG A 150 10.92 11.57 -11.01
CA ARG A 150 11.00 11.64 -9.54
C ARG A 150 10.30 10.45 -8.90
N ALA A 151 11.04 9.64 -8.16
CA ALA A 151 10.45 8.57 -7.38
C ALA A 151 9.50 9.15 -6.33
N SER A 152 8.34 8.52 -6.20
CA SER A 152 7.23 8.96 -5.37
C SER A 152 6.81 7.84 -4.42
N CYS A 153 6.11 8.23 -3.37
CA CYS A 153 5.69 7.34 -2.30
C CYS A 153 4.18 7.40 -2.14
N SER A 154 3.56 6.24 -1.92
CA SER A 154 2.15 6.15 -1.59
C SER A 154 1.86 5.16 -0.49
N ILE A 155 0.69 5.31 0.11
CA ILE A 155 0.12 4.35 1.05
C ILE A 155 -1.25 3.88 0.55
N THR A 156 -1.54 2.61 0.81
CA THR A 156 -2.84 2.03 0.46
C THR A 156 -3.90 2.45 1.49
N MET A 157 -4.94 3.12 1.02
CA MET A 157 -6.08 3.51 1.87
C MET A 157 -7.10 2.39 1.97
N SER A 158 -8.15 2.61 2.76
CA SER A 158 -9.24 1.64 2.89
C SER A 158 -9.91 1.38 1.53
N PRO A 159 -10.57 0.21 1.33
CA PRO A 159 -11.25 -0.08 0.08
C PRO A 159 -12.21 1.04 -0.33
N GLY A 160 -12.11 1.50 -1.57
CA GLY A 160 -12.91 2.62 -2.11
C GLY A 160 -12.24 4.00 -2.08
N MET A 161 -11.18 4.20 -1.30
CA MET A 161 -10.50 5.51 -1.17
C MET A 161 -9.22 5.65 -2.01
N GLY A 162 -8.84 4.64 -2.80
CA GLY A 162 -7.63 4.69 -3.62
C GLY A 162 -6.32 4.59 -2.83
N SER A 163 -5.30 5.30 -3.29
CA SER A 163 -3.99 5.42 -2.61
C SER A 163 -3.73 6.88 -2.27
N ALA A 164 -3.15 7.14 -1.11
CA ALA A 164 -2.73 8.48 -0.74
C ALA A 164 -1.27 8.69 -1.14
N MET A 165 -0.96 9.83 -1.74
CA MET A 165 0.34 10.21 -2.27
C MET A 165 1.09 11.08 -1.27
N LEU A 166 2.38 10.81 -1.07
CA LEU A 166 3.24 11.65 -0.24
C LEU A 166 3.37 13.03 -0.89
N MET A 167 3.09 14.07 -0.13
CA MET A 167 3.18 15.47 -0.57
C MET A 167 4.61 16.00 -0.36
N GLU A 168 5.09 16.78 -1.32
CA GLU A 168 6.29 17.62 -1.14
C GLU A 168 5.92 18.92 -0.39
N PRO A 169 6.86 19.62 0.26
CA PRO A 169 6.55 20.87 0.98
C PRO A 169 5.84 21.93 0.14
N GLU A 170 6.11 21.98 -1.16
CA GLU A 170 5.48 22.89 -2.11
C GLU A 170 3.99 22.57 -2.33
N ASP A 171 3.59 21.32 -2.13
CA ASP A 171 2.21 20.85 -2.27
C ASP A 171 1.31 21.36 -1.13
N TYR A 172 1.88 21.69 0.03
CA TYR A 172 1.12 22.13 1.21
C TYR A 172 0.41 23.46 1.03
N VAL A 173 0.94 24.32 0.16
CA VAL A 173 0.41 25.66 -0.09
C VAL A 173 -0.54 25.71 -1.28
N GLN A 174 -0.55 24.67 -2.12
CA GLN A 174 -1.43 24.59 -3.27
C GLN A 174 -2.85 24.20 -2.84
N GLY A 175 -3.85 24.87 -3.41
CA GLY A 175 -5.25 24.47 -3.30
C GLY A 175 -5.57 23.27 -4.20
N TYR A 176 -6.20 22.24 -3.64
CA TYR A 176 -6.72 21.09 -4.38
C TYR A 176 -8.18 21.28 -4.66
N MET A 177 -8.58 21.29 -5.93
CA MET A 177 -9.98 21.47 -6.29
C MET A 177 -10.83 20.34 -5.70
N GLU A 178 -11.91 20.76 -5.05
CA GLU A 178 -13.02 19.92 -4.62
C GLU A 178 -14.29 20.32 -5.36
N ASP A 179 -15.06 19.31 -5.74
CA ASP A 179 -16.35 19.47 -6.40
C ASP A 179 -17.34 18.56 -5.69
N HIS A 180 -18.27 19.16 -4.95
CA HIS A 180 -19.25 18.43 -4.15
C HIS A 180 -20.60 18.38 -4.85
N CYS A 181 -20.72 18.98 -6.04
CA CYS A 181 -21.93 18.95 -6.85
C CYS A 181 -21.97 17.66 -7.70
N ASP A 182 -23.11 16.98 -7.72
CA ASP A 182 -23.40 15.82 -8.55
C ASP A 182 -24.06 16.17 -9.90
#